data_AF-A0A1V9A6E6-F1
#
_entry.id   AF-A0A1V9A6E6-F1
#
_cell.length_a   1.000
_cell.length_b   1.000
_cell.length_c   1.000
_cell.angle_alpha   90.00
_cell.angle_beta   90.00
_cell.angle_gamma   90.00
#
_symmetry.space_group_name_H-M   'P 1'
#
loop_
_entity.id
_entity.type
_entity.pdbx_description
1 polymer ?
#
loop_
_entity_poly.entity_id
_entity_poly.type
_entity_poly.pdbx_seq_one_letter_code
_entity_poly.pdbx_strand_id
1 'polypeptide(L)'
;MTYPPQPGPAPYGQYPGGPVPGNVGQYPVSGPPGPYGQPAGFGPPPPSGGGKAGLWIGVGIASVALVAFLITAFVAPGFLLGDDSESGGADGPLAAGGTARDLGDRIGDALQSGQPGAVTPLLCQDATDPLKKFAEGLREPQPPSYVEVTERDGTASAVLTLSGPALGKPEITGQVTATGTLANQETGWCWRDFQDASGYLGQIGAALNSGDLDTLQAMKCQNGPVSLGDPLADAVAAGGPYTARNVSFSGRMASADFVAAGGSLSVSTSVDKGRFCLLSARPGTA
;
A
#
# COMPACT_ATOMS: atom_id res chain seq x y z
N MET A 1 -53.99 -6.25 -3.55
CA MET A 1 -53.25 -7.41 -3.02
C MET A 1 -52.58 -6.95 -1.75
N THR A 2 -52.99 -7.48 -0.59
CA THR A 2 -52.57 -7.01 0.73
C THR A 2 -51.54 -7.98 1.28
N TYR A 3 -50.32 -7.50 1.54
CA TYR A 3 -49.26 -8.29 2.15
C TYR A 3 -49.39 -8.32 3.69
N PRO A 4 -49.06 -9.44 4.37
CA PRO A 4 -49.03 -9.52 5.82
C PRO A 4 -47.78 -8.83 6.41
N PRO A 5 -47.87 -8.22 7.61
CA PRO A 5 -46.71 -7.62 8.27
C PRO A 5 -45.77 -8.69 8.85
N GLN A 6 -44.47 -8.54 8.58
CA GLN A 6 -43.40 -9.36 9.18
C GLN A 6 -43.08 -8.94 10.63
N PRO A 7 -42.73 -9.87 11.53
CA PRO A 7 -42.36 -9.58 12.92
C PRO A 7 -40.84 -9.44 13.15
N GLY A 8 -40.47 -8.48 14.02
CA GLY A 8 -39.22 -8.44 14.81
C GLY A 8 -38.07 -7.61 14.22
N PRO A 9 -37.43 -6.74 15.02
CA PRO A 9 -36.29 -7.21 15.85
C PRO A 9 -36.32 -6.75 17.32
N ALA A 10 -35.76 -7.60 18.20
CA ALA A 10 -35.57 -7.34 19.63
C ALA A 10 -34.34 -6.44 19.88
N PRO A 11 -34.38 -5.52 20.87
CA PRO A 11 -33.26 -4.64 21.19
C PRO A 11 -32.24 -5.29 22.13
N TYR A 12 -30.98 -5.15 21.71
CA TYR A 12 -29.69 -5.37 22.36
C TYR A 12 -29.64 -5.35 23.90
N GLY A 13 -29.03 -6.40 24.46
CA GLY A 13 -28.60 -6.46 25.85
C GLY A 13 -27.27 -5.73 26.08
N GLN A 14 -27.25 -4.92 27.14
CA GLN A 14 -26.09 -4.23 27.70
C GLN A 14 -25.20 -5.20 28.50
N TYR A 15 -23.87 -5.01 28.44
CA TYR A 15 -22.91 -5.63 29.37
C TYR A 15 -22.10 -4.54 30.09
N PRO A 16 -22.09 -4.48 31.43
CA PRO A 16 -21.32 -3.51 32.19
C PRO A 16 -20.06 -4.13 32.83
N GLY A 17 -18.96 -3.36 32.81
CA GLY A 17 -18.05 -3.28 33.96
C GLY A 17 -16.74 -4.09 33.90
N GLY A 18 -15.63 -3.37 33.77
CA GLY A 18 -14.31 -3.86 34.16
C GLY A 18 -13.27 -2.74 34.20
N PRO A 19 -12.91 -2.21 35.38
CA PRO A 19 -11.79 -1.27 35.54
C PRO A 19 -10.48 -1.96 35.98
N VAL A 20 -9.38 -1.54 35.36
CA VAL A 20 -7.97 -1.70 35.80
C VAL A 20 -7.44 -0.27 35.96
N PRO A 21 -6.73 0.10 37.05
CA PRO A 21 -5.25 0.04 37.02
C PRO A 21 -4.55 -0.10 38.40
N GLY A 22 -3.39 -0.77 38.42
CA GLY A 22 -2.51 -0.81 39.60
C GLY A 22 -1.04 -0.74 39.17
N ASN A 23 -0.41 0.41 39.39
CA ASN A 23 1.00 0.68 39.11
C ASN A 23 1.55 1.52 40.27
N VAL A 24 2.42 0.95 41.12
CA VAL A 24 3.26 1.69 42.08
C VAL A 24 4.44 0.84 42.57
N GLY A 25 5.63 1.45 42.60
CA GLY A 25 6.80 1.01 43.39
C GLY A 25 8.10 0.89 42.59
N GLN A 26 9.29 1.31 43.04
CA GLN A 26 9.80 2.38 43.91
C GLN A 26 11.36 2.35 43.73
N TYR A 27 12.04 3.46 44.05
CA TYR A 27 13.43 3.83 43.74
C TYR A 27 14.56 3.06 44.51
N PRO A 28 15.85 3.23 44.13
CA PRO A 28 16.99 2.38 44.52
C PRO A 28 17.74 2.85 45.79
N VAL A 29 18.45 1.92 46.44
CA VAL A 29 19.26 2.15 47.65
C VAL A 29 20.75 1.93 47.39
N SER A 30 21.52 2.93 47.83
CA SER A 30 22.98 3.13 47.84
C SER A 30 23.73 2.31 48.91
N GLY A 31 25.02 1.98 48.65
CA GLY A 31 25.96 1.44 49.65
C GLY A 31 27.46 1.61 49.26
N PRO A 32 28.41 1.54 50.22
CA PRO A 32 29.56 2.47 50.37
C PRO A 32 30.99 1.96 49.99
N PRO A 33 32.05 2.80 50.08
CA PRO A 33 33.38 2.62 49.45
C PRO A 33 34.51 2.07 50.37
N GLY A 34 35.56 1.46 49.78
CA GLY A 34 36.79 1.04 50.48
C GLY A 34 37.84 0.31 49.58
N PRO A 35 39.13 0.16 49.99
CA PRO A 35 40.29 0.72 49.24
C PRO A 35 41.44 -0.25 48.82
N TYR A 36 42.27 0.23 47.88
CA TYR A 36 43.70 -0.02 47.56
C TYR A 36 44.46 -1.30 48.01
N GLY A 37 45.10 -1.96 47.03
CA GLY A 37 46.27 -2.84 47.22
C GLY A 37 46.84 -3.42 45.91
N GLN A 38 48.11 -3.14 45.60
CA GLN A 38 48.92 -3.70 44.49
C GLN A 38 49.62 -5.05 44.89
N PRO A 39 50.70 -5.54 44.20
CA PRO A 39 50.73 -6.32 42.94
C PRO A 39 51.52 -7.67 43.11
N ALA A 40 51.72 -8.37 41.97
CA ALA A 40 52.74 -9.41 41.71
C ALA A 40 52.31 -10.90 41.76
N GLY A 41 52.74 -11.65 40.74
CA GLY A 41 52.71 -13.12 40.74
C GLY A 41 52.73 -13.76 39.34
N PHE A 42 53.90 -13.76 38.69
CA PHE A 42 54.19 -14.61 37.52
C PHE A 42 54.20 -16.09 37.94
N GLY A 43 53.49 -16.96 37.22
CA GLY A 43 53.44 -18.41 37.45
C GLY A 43 53.21 -19.19 36.14
N PRO A 44 53.71 -20.44 36.04
CA PRO A 44 54.17 -21.10 34.80
C PRO A 44 53.03 -21.65 33.91
N PRO A 45 53.31 -21.93 32.61
CA PRO A 45 52.32 -22.43 31.68
C PRO A 45 52.01 -23.92 31.93
N PRO A 46 50.73 -24.35 31.94
CA PRO A 46 50.38 -25.75 31.84
C PRO A 46 50.30 -26.24 30.39
N PRO A 47 50.39 -27.57 30.17
CA PRO A 47 50.89 -28.17 28.95
C PRO A 47 49.87 -28.25 27.80
N SER A 48 50.41 -28.30 26.59
CA SER A 48 49.71 -28.62 25.36
C SER A 48 49.14 -30.05 25.39
N GLY A 49 47.82 -30.15 25.28
CA GLY A 49 47.08 -31.35 24.89
C GLY A 49 45.63 -30.90 24.67
N GLY A 50 44.95 -31.15 23.57
CA GLY A 50 45.07 -32.21 22.60
C GLY A 50 43.65 -32.69 22.30
N GLY A 51 42.95 -31.96 21.41
CA GLY A 51 41.76 -32.41 20.67
C GLY A 51 40.44 -32.66 21.43
N LYS A 52 39.34 -32.32 20.76
CA LYS A 52 37.96 -32.84 20.96
C LYS A 52 36.96 -32.07 21.84
N ALA A 53 37.13 -30.76 22.08
CA ALA A 53 36.07 -29.93 22.67
C ALA A 53 35.16 -29.21 21.63
N GLY A 54 35.58 -29.10 20.36
CA GLY A 54 34.84 -28.35 19.33
C GLY A 54 33.70 -29.08 18.61
N LEU A 55 33.56 -30.41 18.79
CA LEU A 55 32.56 -31.19 18.06
C LEU A 55 31.19 -31.25 18.78
N TRP A 56 31.16 -31.09 20.10
CA TRP A 56 29.92 -31.25 20.89
C TRP A 56 29.03 -30.01 20.91
N ILE A 57 29.59 -28.82 20.66
CA ILE A 57 28.81 -27.57 20.52
C ILE A 57 28.17 -27.47 19.12
N GLY A 58 28.74 -28.15 18.11
CA GLY A 58 28.21 -28.14 16.73
C GLY A 58 26.91 -28.93 16.54
N VAL A 59 26.60 -29.90 17.40
CA VAL A 59 25.40 -30.76 17.24
C VAL A 59 24.14 -30.12 17.85
N GLY A 60 24.27 -29.24 18.85
CA GLY A 60 23.11 -28.59 19.49
C GLY A 60 22.41 -27.56 18.61
N ILE A 61 23.17 -26.81 17.80
CA ILE A 61 22.63 -25.75 16.94
C ILE A 61 21.87 -26.32 15.74
N ALA A 62 22.33 -27.45 15.18
CA ALA A 62 21.67 -28.10 14.05
C ALA A 62 20.27 -28.63 14.39
N SER A 63 20.04 -29.05 15.64
CA SER A 63 18.75 -29.61 16.06
C SER A 63 17.68 -28.53 16.28
N VAL A 64 18.05 -27.38 16.86
CA VAL A 64 17.10 -26.27 17.06
C VAL A 64 16.66 -25.66 15.73
N ALA A 65 17.57 -25.54 14.75
CA ALA A 65 17.22 -25.08 13.42
C ALA A 65 16.22 -26.03 12.73
N LEU A 66 16.38 -27.35 12.88
CA LEU A 66 15.53 -28.35 12.25
C LEU A 66 14.12 -28.39 12.89
N VAL A 67 14.03 -28.19 14.21
CA VAL A 67 12.75 -28.08 14.92
C VAL A 67 12.03 -26.77 14.59
N ALA A 68 12.76 -25.64 14.52
CA ALA A 68 12.18 -24.38 14.07
C ALA A 68 11.64 -24.48 12.64
N PHE A 69 12.40 -25.09 11.72
CA PHE A 69 11.99 -25.31 10.33
C PHE A 69 10.73 -26.18 10.22
N LEU A 70 10.63 -27.24 11.04
CA LEU A 70 9.45 -28.12 11.09
C LEU A 70 8.21 -27.40 11.63
N ILE A 71 8.35 -26.46 12.56
CA ILE A 71 7.23 -25.67 13.09
C ILE A 71 6.77 -24.64 12.04
N THR A 72 7.68 -23.93 11.37
CA THR A 72 7.32 -23.00 10.28
C THR A 72 6.69 -23.71 9.07
N ALA A 73 7.12 -24.93 8.75
CA ALA A 73 6.57 -25.70 7.62
C ALA A 73 5.09 -26.10 7.80
N PHE A 74 4.58 -26.14 9.05
CA PHE A 74 3.17 -26.40 9.33
C PHE A 74 2.31 -25.13 9.45
N VAL A 75 2.92 -23.95 9.57
CA VAL A 75 2.21 -22.66 9.64
C VAL A 75 2.08 -22.02 8.25
N ALA A 76 2.91 -22.39 7.28
CA ALA A 76 2.81 -21.98 5.88
C ALA A 76 2.94 -23.20 4.92
N PRO A 77 1.83 -23.83 4.50
CA PRO A 77 1.89 -24.93 3.53
C PRO A 77 2.20 -24.36 2.14
N GLY A 78 3.49 -24.33 1.77
CA GLY A 78 3.91 -23.85 0.44
C GLY A 78 5.41 -23.75 0.15
N PHE A 79 6.30 -24.01 1.11
CA PHE A 79 7.74 -23.74 0.93
C PHE A 79 8.57 -24.95 0.40
N LEU A 80 8.02 -26.17 0.34
CA LEU A 80 8.81 -27.39 0.05
C LEU A 80 8.57 -28.04 -1.31
N LEU A 81 8.19 -27.26 -2.33
CA LEU A 81 8.13 -27.71 -3.73
C LEU A 81 8.69 -26.62 -4.65
N GLY A 82 9.98 -26.69 -4.93
CA GLY A 82 10.68 -25.83 -5.88
C GLY A 82 12.10 -26.34 -6.09
N ASP A 83 12.22 -27.38 -6.91
CA ASP A 83 13.47 -27.99 -7.36
C ASP A 83 14.20 -27.03 -8.33
N ASP A 84 15.50 -26.83 -8.09
CA ASP A 84 16.55 -26.27 -8.94
C ASP A 84 16.21 -25.14 -9.93
N SER A 85 16.37 -23.88 -9.51
CA SER A 85 17.31 -22.91 -10.12
C SER A 85 17.39 -21.62 -9.28
N GLU A 86 18.61 -21.09 -9.13
CA GLU A 86 18.94 -19.84 -8.42
C GLU A 86 17.92 -18.71 -8.65
N SER A 87 17.15 -18.36 -7.63
CA SER A 87 16.48 -17.06 -7.52
C SER A 87 16.18 -16.78 -6.04
N GLY A 88 16.70 -15.66 -5.54
CA GLY A 88 16.70 -15.29 -4.14
C GLY A 88 15.30 -15.13 -3.55
N GLY A 89 15.15 -15.54 -2.29
CA GLY A 89 13.93 -15.40 -1.49
C GLY A 89 13.38 -13.98 -1.54
N ALA A 90 12.15 -13.86 -2.00
CA ALA A 90 11.45 -12.60 -2.21
C ALA A 90 10.70 -12.18 -0.94
N ASP A 91 11.41 -11.65 0.05
CA ASP A 91 10.84 -10.99 1.23
C ASP A 91 11.43 -9.57 1.35
N GLY A 92 10.91 -8.63 0.55
CA GLY A 92 11.25 -7.20 0.67
C GLY A 92 11.53 -6.46 -0.65
N PRO A 93 11.96 -5.19 -0.57
CA PRO A 93 12.39 -4.39 -1.72
C PRO A 93 13.40 -5.16 -2.57
N LEU A 94 13.33 -4.98 -3.89
CA LEU A 94 14.26 -5.63 -4.80
C LEU A 94 15.68 -5.23 -4.43
N ALA A 95 16.57 -6.20 -4.22
CA ALA A 95 17.98 -5.93 -3.94
C ALA A 95 18.58 -5.00 -5.01
N ALA A 96 19.57 -4.19 -4.62
CA ALA A 96 20.31 -3.28 -5.50
C ALA A 96 20.83 -4.05 -6.73
N GLY A 97 20.14 -3.92 -7.86
CA GLY A 97 20.37 -4.71 -9.07
C GLY A 97 19.10 -5.10 -9.84
N GLY A 98 17.93 -5.12 -9.18
CA GLY A 98 16.63 -5.30 -9.86
C GLY A 98 16.21 -4.06 -10.66
N THR A 99 15.40 -4.26 -11.70
CA THR A 99 14.79 -3.19 -12.51
C THR A 99 13.45 -2.73 -11.92
N ALA A 100 12.91 -1.58 -12.33
CA ALA A 100 11.57 -1.18 -11.90
C ALA A 100 10.50 -2.11 -12.48
N ARG A 101 10.80 -2.74 -13.63
CA ARG A 101 9.92 -3.74 -14.24
C ARG A 101 9.79 -4.98 -13.36
N ASP A 102 10.89 -5.47 -12.80
CA ASP A 102 10.87 -6.60 -11.86
C ASP A 102 10.02 -6.25 -10.62
N LEU A 103 10.04 -4.99 -10.17
CA LEU A 103 9.17 -4.56 -9.08
C LEU A 103 7.70 -4.57 -9.52
N GLY A 104 7.40 -4.10 -10.74
CA GLY A 104 6.07 -4.16 -11.31
C GLY A 104 5.50 -5.58 -11.37
N ASP A 105 6.33 -6.56 -11.76
CA ASP A 105 5.95 -7.97 -11.79
C ASP A 105 5.67 -8.49 -10.37
N ARG A 106 6.53 -8.17 -9.39
CA ARG A 106 6.30 -8.52 -7.96
C ARG A 106 5.04 -7.87 -7.39
N ILE A 107 4.74 -6.62 -7.76
CA ILE A 107 3.49 -5.96 -7.38
C ILE A 107 2.32 -6.74 -7.96
N GLY A 108 2.41 -7.19 -9.22
CA GLY A 108 1.37 -8.00 -9.84
C GLY A 108 1.13 -9.32 -9.11
N ASP A 109 2.19 -10.05 -8.78
CA ASP A 109 2.13 -11.30 -8.03
C ASP A 109 1.55 -11.09 -6.62
N ALA A 110 2.01 -10.04 -5.92
CA ALA A 110 1.52 -9.69 -4.59
C ALA A 110 0.03 -9.35 -4.61
N LEU A 111 -0.44 -8.58 -5.60
CA LEU A 111 -1.84 -8.27 -5.80
C LEU A 111 -2.67 -9.52 -6.11
N GLN A 112 -2.14 -10.44 -6.91
CA GLN A 112 -2.80 -11.71 -7.23
C GLN A 112 -2.96 -12.59 -5.99
N SER A 113 -2.07 -12.49 -5.00
CA SER A 113 -2.25 -13.21 -3.72
C SER A 113 -3.45 -12.71 -2.91
N GLY A 114 -3.85 -11.44 -3.09
CA GLY A 114 -4.90 -10.80 -2.30
C GLY A 114 -4.54 -10.58 -0.82
N GLN A 115 -3.27 -10.76 -0.44
CA GLN A 115 -2.81 -10.67 0.94
C GLN A 115 -2.07 -9.34 1.18
N PRO A 116 -2.44 -8.56 2.22
CA PRO A 116 -1.69 -7.36 2.61
C PRO A 116 -0.21 -7.62 2.89
N GLY A 117 0.09 -8.81 3.43
CA GLY A 117 1.45 -9.23 3.76
C GLY A 117 2.36 -9.41 2.53
N ALA A 118 1.81 -9.58 1.33
CA ALA A 118 2.59 -9.65 0.10
C ALA A 118 2.90 -8.26 -0.48
N VAL A 119 2.00 -7.28 -0.28
CA VAL A 119 2.18 -5.91 -0.82
C VAL A 119 3.01 -5.04 0.13
N THR A 120 2.79 -5.16 1.45
CA THR A 120 3.46 -4.33 2.47
C THR A 120 4.99 -4.30 2.36
N PRO A 121 5.69 -5.44 2.11
CA PRO A 121 7.15 -5.45 1.96
C PRO A 121 7.66 -4.74 0.71
N LEU A 122 6.80 -4.47 -0.26
CA LEU A 122 7.16 -3.78 -1.51
C LEU A 122 7.09 -2.25 -1.36
N LEU A 123 6.56 -1.75 -0.24
CA LEU A 123 6.38 -0.31 -0.01
C LEU A 123 7.70 0.38 0.31
N CYS A 124 7.83 1.63 -0.16
CA CYS A 124 8.90 2.51 0.30
C CYS A 124 8.69 2.93 1.75
N GLN A 125 9.77 3.28 2.45
CA GLN A 125 9.68 3.82 3.83
C GLN A 125 8.81 5.08 3.90
N ASP A 126 8.90 5.93 2.88
CA ASP A 126 8.14 7.15 2.69
C ASP A 126 6.86 6.95 1.88
N ALA A 127 6.33 5.71 1.78
CA ALA A 127 5.11 5.44 1.04
C ALA A 127 3.93 6.31 1.53
N THR A 128 3.12 6.79 0.60
CA THR A 128 2.00 7.68 0.91
C THR A 128 0.84 6.96 1.59
N ASP A 129 0.06 7.71 2.37
CA ASP A 129 -1.09 7.16 3.11
C ASP A 129 -2.11 6.43 2.22
N PRO A 130 -2.45 6.90 1.01
CA PRO A 130 -3.36 6.15 0.12
C PRO A 130 -2.80 4.77 -0.25
N LEU A 131 -1.50 4.66 -0.52
CA LEU A 131 -0.86 3.38 -0.82
C LEU A 131 -0.83 2.45 0.39
N LYS A 132 -0.49 2.98 1.58
CA LYS A 132 -0.53 2.21 2.83
C LYS A 132 -1.92 1.65 3.11
N LYS A 133 -2.95 2.50 3.04
CA LYS A 133 -4.36 2.09 3.23
C LYS A 133 -4.80 1.06 2.20
N PHE A 134 -4.39 1.22 0.95
CA PHE A 134 -4.66 0.23 -0.09
C PHE A 134 -4.02 -1.12 0.22
N ALA A 135 -2.74 -1.14 0.58
CA ALA A 135 -2.02 -2.37 0.92
C ALA A 135 -2.65 -3.09 2.12
N GLU A 136 -3.00 -2.36 3.18
CA GLU A 136 -3.66 -2.90 4.38
C GLU A 136 -5.09 -3.39 4.11
N GLY A 137 -5.78 -2.73 3.18
CA GLY A 137 -7.15 -2.99 2.79
C GLY A 137 -7.33 -4.10 1.75
N LEU A 138 -6.24 -4.64 1.19
CA LEU A 138 -6.31 -5.72 0.21
C LEU A 138 -6.88 -7.00 0.86
N ARG A 139 -7.98 -7.52 0.33
CA ARG A 139 -8.67 -8.72 0.89
C ARG A 139 -8.94 -9.81 -0.13
N GLU A 140 -8.81 -9.50 -1.42
CA GLU A 140 -9.18 -10.42 -2.49
C GLU A 140 -8.09 -10.46 -3.56
N PRO A 141 -7.78 -11.66 -4.09
CA PRO A 141 -6.92 -11.84 -5.25
C PRO A 141 -7.27 -10.88 -6.39
N GLN A 142 -6.31 -10.08 -6.82
CA GLN A 142 -6.43 -9.20 -7.97
C GLN A 142 -5.45 -9.66 -9.03
N PRO A 143 -5.85 -10.47 -10.03
CA PRO A 143 -5.01 -10.67 -11.20
C PRO A 143 -5.01 -9.34 -11.98
N PRO A 144 -3.94 -8.52 -11.92
CA PRO A 144 -3.93 -7.31 -12.71
C PRO A 144 -3.99 -7.72 -14.18
N SER A 145 -4.95 -7.19 -14.92
CA SER A 145 -5.04 -7.46 -16.36
C SER A 145 -3.88 -6.82 -17.14
N TYR A 146 -3.21 -5.84 -16.54
CA TYR A 146 -2.15 -5.06 -17.17
C TYR A 146 -1.30 -4.31 -16.13
N VAL A 147 0.02 -4.50 -16.18
CA VAL A 147 1.01 -3.67 -15.47
C VAL A 147 1.96 -3.08 -16.51
N GLU A 148 1.90 -1.76 -16.69
CA GLU A 148 2.89 -1.04 -17.52
C GLU A 148 3.80 -0.23 -16.62
N VAL A 149 5.09 -0.52 -16.68
CA VAL A 149 6.14 0.23 -15.98
C VAL A 149 6.92 1.07 -16.98
N THR A 150 6.98 2.37 -16.73
CA THR A 150 7.79 3.32 -17.51
C THR A 150 8.80 4.01 -16.59
N GLU A 151 10.09 3.74 -16.79
CA GLU A 151 11.17 4.35 -16.01
C GLU A 151 11.55 5.75 -16.53
N ARG A 152 11.87 6.65 -15.61
CA ARG A 152 12.44 7.99 -15.87
C ARG A 152 13.20 8.48 -14.64
N ASP A 153 14.48 8.80 -14.83
CA ASP A 153 15.31 9.55 -13.87
C ASP A 153 15.25 9.03 -12.42
N GLY A 154 15.46 7.72 -12.22
CA GLY A 154 15.46 7.08 -10.90
C GLY A 154 14.06 6.87 -10.29
N THR A 155 13.00 7.17 -11.04
CA THR A 155 11.61 6.85 -10.71
C THR A 155 10.98 6.04 -11.83
N ALA A 156 9.85 5.40 -11.57
CA ALA A 156 9.05 4.78 -12.61
C ALA A 156 7.57 4.96 -12.32
N SER A 157 6.74 5.03 -13.36
CA SER A 157 5.29 5.00 -13.21
C SER A 157 4.77 3.60 -13.53
N ALA A 158 3.89 3.08 -12.69
CA ALA A 158 3.16 1.83 -12.91
C ALA A 158 1.69 2.14 -13.23
N VAL A 159 1.13 1.54 -14.28
CA VAL A 159 -0.32 1.59 -14.56
C VAL A 159 -0.91 0.22 -14.32
N LEU A 160 -1.88 0.15 -13.41
CA LEU A 160 -2.53 -1.07 -12.93
C LEU A 160 -4.01 -1.03 -13.28
N THR A 161 -4.64 -2.19 -13.40
CA THR A 161 -6.09 -2.29 -13.51
C THR A 161 -6.61 -3.24 -12.45
N LEU A 162 -7.49 -2.73 -11.59
CA LEU A 162 -7.96 -3.38 -10.36
C LEU A 162 -9.48 -3.48 -10.35
N SER A 163 -10.05 -4.43 -9.61
CA SER A 163 -11.51 -4.46 -9.41
C SER A 163 -11.96 -3.42 -8.37
N GLY A 164 -13.24 -3.03 -8.40
CA GLY A 164 -13.85 -2.17 -7.37
C GLY A 164 -13.66 -2.68 -5.94
N PRO A 165 -13.97 -3.97 -5.63
CA PRO A 165 -13.74 -4.55 -4.30
C PRO A 165 -12.30 -4.42 -3.80
N ALA A 166 -11.30 -4.55 -4.68
CA ALA A 166 -9.88 -4.37 -4.34
C ALA A 166 -9.57 -3.00 -3.76
N LEU A 167 -10.31 -1.99 -4.20
CA LEU A 167 -10.17 -0.59 -3.80
C LEU A 167 -11.04 -0.25 -2.59
N GLY A 168 -11.67 -1.26 -1.95
CA GLY A 168 -12.68 -1.06 -0.92
C GLY A 168 -13.97 -0.42 -1.43
N LYS A 169 -14.24 -0.56 -2.74
CA LYS A 169 -15.38 0.06 -3.45
C LYS A 169 -16.22 -1.01 -4.16
N PRO A 170 -16.88 -1.90 -3.41
CA PRO A 170 -17.64 -3.02 -3.98
C PRO A 170 -18.80 -2.59 -4.88
N GLU A 171 -19.24 -1.33 -4.78
CA GLU A 171 -20.26 -0.73 -5.63
C GLU A 171 -19.78 -0.48 -7.07
N ILE A 172 -18.46 -0.43 -7.30
CA ILE A 172 -17.90 -0.25 -8.63
C ILE A 172 -17.83 -1.61 -9.33
N THR A 173 -18.66 -1.78 -10.34
CA THR A 173 -18.62 -2.97 -11.20
C THR A 173 -17.55 -2.80 -12.29
N GLY A 174 -16.79 -3.87 -12.53
CA GLY A 174 -15.75 -3.89 -13.57
C GLY A 174 -14.36 -3.47 -13.07
N GLN A 175 -13.57 -2.95 -14.01
CA GLN A 175 -12.16 -2.66 -13.84
C GLN A 175 -11.91 -1.15 -13.70
N VAL A 176 -11.10 -0.78 -12.72
CA VAL A 176 -10.70 0.59 -12.39
C VAL A 176 -9.20 0.72 -12.62
N THR A 177 -8.79 1.68 -13.43
CA THR A 177 -7.36 2.00 -13.56
C THR A 177 -6.84 2.62 -12.28
N ALA A 178 -5.65 2.20 -11.89
CA ALA A 178 -4.84 2.86 -10.90
C ALA A 178 -3.45 3.16 -11.48
N THR A 179 -2.82 4.17 -10.89
CA THR A 179 -1.45 4.57 -11.18
C THR A 179 -0.65 4.48 -9.90
N GLY A 180 0.63 4.14 -10.03
CA GLY A 180 1.56 4.14 -8.93
C GLY A 180 2.90 4.73 -9.32
N THR A 181 3.61 5.26 -8.34
CA THR A 181 5.00 5.69 -8.53
C THR A 181 5.93 4.73 -7.82
N LEU A 182 6.89 4.21 -8.56
CA LEU A 182 8.01 3.40 -8.06
C LEU A 182 9.22 4.31 -7.89
N ALA A 183 9.97 4.11 -6.83
CA ALA A 183 11.17 4.87 -6.54
C ALA A 183 12.36 3.92 -6.37
N ASN A 184 13.50 4.29 -6.94
CA ASN A 184 14.74 3.59 -6.67
C ASN A 184 15.42 4.21 -5.44
N GLN A 185 15.48 3.45 -4.34
CA GLN A 185 16.17 3.85 -3.11
C GLN A 185 17.51 3.13 -3.00
N GLU A 186 18.32 3.43 -1.98
CA GLU A 186 19.60 2.76 -1.75
C GLU A 186 19.45 1.24 -1.61
N THR A 187 18.32 0.79 -1.05
CA THR A 187 17.96 -0.62 -0.88
C THR A 187 17.33 -1.24 -2.14
N GLY A 188 17.17 -0.45 -3.21
CA GLY A 188 16.58 -0.80 -4.51
C GLY A 188 15.16 -0.28 -4.71
N TRP A 189 14.46 -0.84 -5.68
CA TRP A 189 13.14 -0.34 -6.09
C TRP A 189 12.06 -0.69 -5.06
N CYS A 190 11.20 0.29 -4.78
CA CYS A 190 10.03 0.17 -3.92
C CYS A 190 8.83 0.96 -4.47
N TRP A 191 7.63 0.67 -3.97
CA TRP A 191 6.38 1.32 -4.32
C TRP A 191 6.10 2.50 -3.37
N ARG A 192 6.09 3.72 -3.91
CA ARG A 192 5.96 4.95 -3.12
C ARG A 192 4.54 5.52 -3.10
N ASP A 193 3.90 5.57 -4.28
CA ASP A 193 2.63 6.27 -4.44
C ASP A 193 1.57 5.42 -5.11
N PHE A 194 0.30 5.68 -4.78
CA PHE A 194 -0.86 5.03 -5.37
C PHE A 194 -2.01 6.02 -5.53
N GLN A 195 -2.64 5.99 -6.70
CA GLN A 195 -3.86 6.73 -6.96
C GLN A 195 -4.72 5.91 -7.91
N ASP A 196 -5.96 5.65 -7.56
CA ASP A 196 -6.97 5.09 -8.45
C ASP A 196 -7.80 6.19 -9.12
N ALA A 197 -8.45 5.85 -10.24
CA ALA A 197 -9.24 6.79 -11.01
C ALA A 197 -10.39 7.41 -10.19
N SER A 198 -10.99 6.67 -9.26
CA SER A 198 -12.06 7.21 -8.40
C SER A 198 -11.52 8.23 -7.40
N GLY A 199 -10.35 7.96 -6.82
CA GLY A 199 -9.63 8.91 -5.98
C GLY A 199 -9.27 10.19 -6.73
N TYR A 200 -8.83 10.08 -7.99
CA TYR A 200 -8.55 11.24 -8.83
C TYR A 200 -9.79 12.06 -9.17
N LEU A 201 -10.92 11.41 -9.50
CA LEU A 201 -12.21 12.10 -9.67
C LEU A 201 -12.66 12.80 -8.38
N GLY A 202 -12.39 12.21 -7.21
CA GLY A 202 -12.61 12.85 -5.92
C GLY A 202 -11.81 14.15 -5.74
N GLN A 203 -10.55 14.19 -6.19
CA GLN A 203 -9.71 15.39 -6.15
C GLN A 203 -10.25 16.49 -7.08
N ILE A 204 -10.74 16.13 -8.28
CA ILE A 204 -11.40 17.06 -9.19
C ILE A 204 -12.65 17.66 -8.52
N GLY A 205 -13.49 16.82 -7.91
CA GLY A 205 -14.67 17.29 -7.18
C GLY A 205 -14.33 18.22 -6.02
N ALA A 206 -13.28 17.91 -5.25
CA ALA A 206 -12.80 18.77 -4.18
C ALA A 206 -12.31 20.12 -4.70
N ALA A 207 -11.52 20.13 -5.78
CA ALA A 207 -11.02 21.36 -6.40
C ALA A 207 -12.17 22.22 -6.94
N LEU A 208 -13.15 21.63 -7.64
CA LEU A 208 -14.38 22.31 -8.08
C LEU A 208 -15.12 22.95 -6.90
N ASN A 209 -15.34 22.21 -5.81
CA ASN A 209 -16.07 22.68 -4.64
C ASN A 209 -15.33 23.76 -3.84
N SER A 210 -13.99 23.77 -3.91
CA SER A 210 -13.16 24.81 -3.30
C SER A 210 -12.96 26.04 -4.19
N GLY A 211 -13.38 25.96 -5.47
CA GLY A 211 -13.11 26.98 -6.47
C GLY A 211 -11.62 27.10 -6.87
N ASP A 212 -10.84 26.04 -6.64
CA ASP A 212 -9.40 26.02 -6.94
C ASP A 212 -9.15 25.74 -8.43
N LEU A 213 -9.30 26.81 -9.23
CA LEU A 213 -9.10 26.75 -10.67
C LEU A 213 -7.64 26.43 -11.03
N ASP A 214 -6.67 26.89 -10.24
CA ASP A 214 -5.24 26.64 -10.50
C ASP A 214 -4.92 25.15 -10.40
N THR A 215 -5.44 24.46 -9.38
CA THR A 215 -5.33 23.01 -9.25
C THR A 215 -6.00 22.29 -10.43
N LEU A 216 -7.22 22.69 -10.82
CA LEU A 216 -7.90 22.12 -11.99
C LEU A 216 -7.13 22.34 -13.29
N GLN A 217 -6.43 23.48 -13.42
CA GLN A 217 -5.57 23.76 -14.56
C GLN A 217 -4.26 22.98 -14.55
N ALA A 218 -3.68 22.72 -13.37
CA ALA A 218 -2.49 21.88 -13.23
C ALA A 218 -2.78 20.39 -13.51
N MET A 219 -4.04 19.97 -13.35
CA MET A 219 -4.50 18.60 -13.63
C MET A 219 -4.63 18.27 -15.12
N LYS A 220 -4.51 19.24 -16.04
CA LYS A 220 -4.74 19.03 -17.48
C LYS A 220 -3.70 18.09 -18.11
N CYS A 221 -4.13 17.27 -19.07
CA CYS A 221 -3.20 16.46 -19.87
C CYS A 221 -2.29 17.35 -20.74
N GLN A 222 -0.98 17.09 -20.77
CA GLN A 222 0.00 17.95 -21.47
C GLN A 222 -0.21 18.01 -22.99
N ASN A 223 -0.72 16.93 -23.60
CA ASN A 223 -0.96 16.82 -25.04
C ASN A 223 -2.46 16.74 -25.39
N GLY A 224 -3.34 17.19 -24.49
CA GLY A 224 -4.78 17.15 -24.72
C GLY A 224 -5.23 18.18 -25.76
N PRO A 225 -6.11 17.82 -26.72
CA PRO A 225 -6.53 18.73 -27.80
C PRO A 225 -7.48 19.86 -27.35
N VAL A 226 -7.77 20.01 -26.05
CA VAL A 226 -8.90 20.82 -25.58
C VAL A 226 -8.45 21.91 -24.61
N SER A 227 -8.82 23.16 -24.90
CA SER A 227 -8.86 24.22 -23.89
C SER A 227 -10.00 23.91 -22.93
N LEU A 228 -9.67 23.60 -21.69
CA LEU A 228 -10.66 23.28 -20.66
C LEU A 228 -11.05 24.51 -19.84
N GLY A 229 -10.52 25.68 -20.21
CA GLY A 229 -10.63 26.92 -19.44
C GLY A 229 -12.08 27.32 -19.19
N ASP A 230 -12.85 27.50 -20.27
CA ASP A 230 -14.18 28.10 -20.17
C ASP A 230 -15.17 27.24 -19.36
N PRO A 231 -15.31 25.92 -19.62
CA PRO A 231 -16.26 25.11 -18.86
C PRO A 231 -15.89 24.92 -17.38
N LEU A 232 -14.59 24.86 -17.06
CA LEU A 232 -14.14 24.73 -15.66
C LEU A 232 -14.29 26.05 -14.90
N ALA A 233 -13.94 27.18 -15.53
CA ALA A 233 -14.10 28.50 -14.94
C ALA A 233 -15.59 28.81 -14.71
N ASP A 234 -16.46 28.49 -15.67
CA ASP A 234 -17.91 28.66 -15.55
C ASP A 234 -18.48 27.80 -14.42
N ALA A 235 -18.04 26.54 -14.29
CA ALA A 235 -18.46 25.67 -13.19
C ALA A 235 -18.01 26.20 -11.82
N VAL A 236 -16.75 26.62 -11.69
CA VAL A 236 -16.25 27.24 -10.46
C VAL A 236 -17.03 28.52 -10.13
N ALA A 237 -17.32 29.36 -11.13
CA ALA A 237 -18.06 30.61 -10.95
C ALA A 237 -19.54 30.40 -10.61
N ALA A 238 -20.18 29.36 -11.16
CA ALA A 238 -21.55 28.99 -10.82
C ALA A 238 -21.69 28.62 -9.34
N GLY A 239 -20.64 28.03 -8.77
CA GLY A 239 -20.53 27.72 -7.36
C GLY A 239 -21.49 26.63 -6.89
N GLY A 240 -21.24 26.15 -5.67
CA GLY A 240 -22.08 25.16 -5.00
C GLY A 240 -21.47 23.75 -4.94
N PRO A 241 -22.06 22.86 -4.14
CA PRO A 241 -21.53 21.53 -3.91
C PRO A 241 -21.80 20.64 -5.12
N TYR A 242 -20.78 20.47 -5.95
CA TYR A 242 -20.70 19.45 -6.97
C TYR A 242 -20.65 18.06 -6.35
N THR A 243 -21.56 17.20 -6.80
CA THR A 243 -21.56 15.78 -6.49
C THR A 243 -21.29 14.99 -7.77
N ALA A 244 -20.32 14.07 -7.72
CA ALA A 244 -20.06 13.16 -8.82
C ALA A 244 -21.22 12.16 -9.01
N ARG A 245 -21.68 12.04 -10.25
CA ARG A 245 -22.73 11.13 -10.74
C ARG A 245 -22.23 10.42 -12.01
N ASN A 246 -22.93 9.36 -12.40
CA ASN A 246 -22.66 8.61 -13.64
C ASN A 246 -21.17 8.27 -13.82
N VAL A 247 -20.52 7.85 -12.72
CA VAL A 247 -19.10 7.51 -12.73
C VAL A 247 -18.89 6.27 -13.59
N SER A 248 -17.98 6.35 -14.55
CA SER A 248 -17.65 5.24 -15.43
C SER A 248 -16.15 5.06 -15.58
N PHE A 249 -15.72 3.81 -15.76
CA PHE A 249 -14.33 3.42 -15.95
C PHE A 249 -14.23 2.57 -17.22
N SER A 250 -13.29 2.92 -18.11
CA SER A 250 -13.10 2.20 -19.37
C SER A 250 -11.64 2.25 -19.80
N GLY A 251 -10.95 1.11 -19.72
CA GLY A 251 -9.50 1.06 -19.94
C GLY A 251 -8.82 2.13 -19.09
N ARG A 252 -7.94 2.93 -19.69
CA ARG A 252 -7.21 4.03 -19.02
C ARG A 252 -8.02 5.31 -18.78
N MET A 253 -9.31 5.31 -19.11
CA MET A 253 -10.18 6.47 -18.98
C MET A 253 -11.15 6.31 -17.82
N ALA A 254 -11.48 7.43 -17.20
CA ALA A 254 -12.61 7.51 -16.28
C ALA A 254 -13.41 8.77 -16.58
N SER A 255 -14.70 8.75 -16.27
CA SER A 255 -15.57 9.90 -16.42
C SER A 255 -16.54 10.03 -15.27
N ALA A 256 -16.98 11.25 -15.01
CA ALA A 256 -18.07 11.54 -14.08
C ALA A 256 -18.79 12.81 -14.51
N ASP A 257 -20.08 12.88 -14.17
CA ASP A 257 -20.87 14.11 -14.22
C ASP A 257 -20.86 14.76 -12.84
N PHE A 258 -20.23 15.92 -12.72
CA PHE A 258 -20.27 16.73 -11.52
C PHE A 258 -21.53 17.59 -11.57
N VAL A 259 -22.51 17.29 -10.71
CA VAL A 259 -23.82 17.96 -10.70
C VAL A 259 -23.93 18.90 -9.51
N ALA A 260 -24.31 20.14 -9.76
CA ALA A 260 -24.65 21.17 -8.77
C ALA A 260 -25.99 21.84 -9.13
N ALA A 261 -26.51 22.70 -8.27
CA ALA A 261 -27.75 23.43 -8.52
C ALA A 261 -27.65 24.37 -9.75
N GLY A 262 -26.47 24.91 -10.02
CA GLY A 262 -26.20 25.82 -11.14
C GLY A 262 -25.95 25.12 -12.48
N GLY A 263 -25.90 23.77 -12.51
CA GLY A 263 -25.66 23.01 -13.73
C GLY A 263 -24.83 21.74 -13.50
N SER A 264 -24.50 21.06 -14.59
CA SER A 264 -23.66 19.88 -14.58
C SER A 264 -22.40 20.08 -15.43
N LEU A 265 -21.31 19.43 -15.03
CA LEU A 265 -20.05 19.40 -15.74
C LEU A 265 -19.62 17.94 -15.95
N SER A 266 -19.62 17.50 -17.19
CA SER A 266 -19.10 16.18 -17.57
C SER A 266 -17.58 16.26 -17.71
N VAL A 267 -16.87 15.46 -16.92
CA VAL A 267 -15.41 15.38 -16.93
C VAL A 267 -14.98 14.00 -17.39
N SER A 268 -13.93 13.96 -18.20
CA SER A 268 -13.20 12.73 -18.52
C SER A 268 -11.72 12.90 -18.20
N THR A 269 -11.13 11.82 -17.71
CA THR A 269 -9.73 11.73 -17.32
C THR A 269 -9.07 10.62 -18.11
N SER A 270 -7.75 10.71 -18.28
CA SER A 270 -6.93 9.69 -18.90
C SER A 270 -5.66 9.50 -18.09
N VAL A 271 -4.87 8.48 -18.42
CA VAL A 271 -3.50 8.31 -17.93
C VAL A 271 -2.52 8.79 -19.00
N ASP A 272 -1.73 9.82 -18.69
CA ASP A 272 -0.62 10.32 -19.51
C ASP A 272 0.69 10.17 -18.74
N LYS A 273 1.71 9.57 -19.37
CA LYS A 273 3.02 9.26 -18.74
C LYS A 273 2.90 8.57 -17.38
N GLY A 274 1.89 7.70 -17.24
CA GLY A 274 1.64 6.92 -16.02
C GLY A 274 1.03 7.72 -14.87
N ARG A 275 0.48 8.90 -15.12
CA ARG A 275 -0.29 9.69 -14.14
C ARG A 275 -1.65 10.05 -14.69
N PHE A 276 -2.64 10.18 -13.80
CA PHE A 276 -3.92 10.72 -14.20
C PHE A 276 -3.82 12.20 -14.61
N CYS A 277 -4.61 12.56 -15.61
CA CYS A 277 -4.79 13.92 -16.06
C CYS A 277 -6.23 14.14 -16.56
N LEU A 278 -6.69 15.38 -16.49
CA LEU A 278 -7.99 15.81 -16.97
C LEU A 278 -7.93 16.01 -18.49
N LEU A 279 -8.68 15.16 -19.20
CA LEU A 279 -8.67 15.08 -20.67
C LEU A 279 -9.70 16.01 -21.29
N SER A 280 -10.92 16.03 -20.74
CA SER A 280 -11.98 16.92 -21.19
C SER A 280 -12.91 17.32 -20.04
N ALA A 281 -13.46 18.53 -20.13
CA ALA A 281 -14.50 19.08 -19.28
C ALA A 281 -15.49 19.79 -20.18
N ARG A 282 -16.77 19.45 -20.08
CA ARG A 282 -17.84 20.00 -20.92
C ARG A 282 -19.08 20.27 -20.08
N PRO A 283 -19.88 21.29 -20.39
CA PRO A 283 -21.21 21.42 -19.80
C PRO A 283 -21.99 20.13 -20.03
N GLY A 284 -22.59 19.59 -18.97
CA GLY A 284 -23.44 18.41 -19.08
C GLY A 284 -24.76 18.78 -19.75
N THR A 285 -25.35 17.82 -20.44
CA THR A 285 -26.71 17.96 -20.97
C THR A 285 -27.69 17.73 -19.83
N ALA A 286 -28.49 18.74 -19.51
CA ALA A 286 -29.61 18.63 -18.56
C ALA A 286 -30.71 17.67 -19.07
#